data_AF-D8TBN7-F1
#
_entry.id   AF-D8TBN7-F1
#
_cell.length_a   1.000
_cell.length_b   1.000
_cell.length_c   1.000
_cell.angle_alpha   90.00
_cell.angle_beta   90.00
_cell.angle_gamma   90.00
#
_symmetry.space_group_name_H-M   'P 1'
#
loop_
_entity.id
_entity.type
_entity.pdbx_description
1 polymer ?
#
loop_
_entity_poly.entity_id
_entity_poly.type
_entity_poly.pdbx_seq_one_letter_code
_entity_poly.pdbx_strand_id
1 'polypeptide(L)'
;LLPSQFLISSNHKAHLYLSSDCNLIVYMGIKTLWSSNTSKKGTNCILRLQEDGNLVLYSYDSKPVWTTNTYCTSYNCYKATYLVIQNDCNLVLY
;
A
#
# COMPACT_ATOMS: atom_id res chain seq x y z
N LEU A 1 5.60 0.32 -4.98
CA LEU A 1 4.70 1.03 -5.91
C LEU A 1 5.09 2.51 -5.95
N LEU A 2 5.30 3.08 -7.13
CA LEU A 2 5.52 4.52 -7.32
C LEU A 2 4.18 5.26 -7.52
N PRO A 3 4.15 6.60 -7.43
CA PRO A 3 2.96 7.36 -7.79
C PRO A 3 2.44 7.00 -9.17
N SER A 4 1.12 6.99 -9.31
CA SER A 4 0.40 6.66 -10.55
C SER A 4 0.56 5.22 -11.05
N GLN A 5 1.29 4.36 -10.33
CA GLN A 5 1.29 2.92 -10.57
C GLN A 5 0.10 2.25 -9.86
N PHE A 6 -0.24 1.04 -10.31
CA PHE A 6 -1.33 0.25 -9.77
C PHE A 6 -0.98 -1.23 -9.67
N LEU A 7 -1.66 -1.95 -8.78
CA LEU A 7 -1.77 -3.42 -8.82
C LEU A 7 -3.20 -3.77 -9.19
N ILE A 8 -3.38 -4.81 -9.99
CA ILE A 8 -4.71 -5.27 -10.44
C ILE A 8 -4.89 -6.73 -10.02
N SER A 9 -6.07 -7.07 -9.49
CA SER A 9 -6.48 -8.46 -9.24
C SER A 9 -6.53 -9.24 -10.56
N SER A 10 -6.32 -10.55 -10.52
CA SER A 10 -6.29 -11.39 -11.74
C SER A 10 -7.58 -11.33 -12.56
N ASN A 11 -8.73 -11.08 -11.94
CA ASN A 11 -10.01 -10.91 -12.64
C ASN A 11 -10.29 -9.47 -13.13
N HIS A 12 -9.32 -8.56 -12.98
CA HIS A 12 -9.37 -7.15 -13.35
C HIS A 12 -10.41 -6.27 -12.62
N LYS A 13 -11.07 -6.78 -11.57
CA LYS A 13 -12.11 -6.04 -10.84
C LYS A 13 -11.54 -5.07 -9.81
N ALA A 14 -10.57 -5.52 -9.03
CA ALA A 14 -10.00 -4.75 -7.92
C ALA A 14 -8.65 -4.16 -8.31
N HIS A 15 -8.43 -2.92 -7.90
CA HIS A 15 -7.22 -2.17 -8.19
C HIS A 15 -6.71 -1.49 -6.93
N LEU A 16 -5.41 -1.61 -6.68
CA LEU A 16 -4.69 -0.78 -5.72
C LEU A 16 -4.02 0.35 -6.51
N TYR A 17 -4.23 1.60 -6.10
CA TYR A 17 -3.66 2.76 -6.76
C TYR A 17 -3.05 3.72 -5.75
N LEU A 18 -1.85 4.21 -6.06
CA LEU A 18 -1.22 5.29 -5.32
C LEU A 18 -1.37 6.60 -6.10
N SER A 19 -2.21 7.48 -5.58
CA SER A 19 -2.45 8.81 -6.12
C SER A 19 -1.22 9.73 -5.99
N SER A 20 -1.10 10.70 -6.88
CA SER A 20 -0.05 11.73 -6.87
C SER A 20 -0.09 12.63 -5.63
N ASP A 21 -1.25 12.73 -4.97
CA ASP A 21 -1.45 13.44 -3.72
C ASP A 21 -1.17 12.60 -2.47
N CYS A 22 -0.49 11.46 -2.63
CA CYS A 22 -0.12 10.55 -1.54
C CYS A 22 -1.30 9.82 -0.86
N ASN A 23 -2.38 9.56 -1.58
CA ASN A 23 -3.45 8.68 -1.10
C ASN A 23 -3.35 7.26 -1.71
N LEU A 24 -3.33 6.23 -0.87
CA LEU A 24 -3.38 4.84 -1.29
C LEU A 24 -4.84 4.36 -1.28
N ILE A 25 -5.34 3.88 -2.41
CA ILE A 25 -6.76 3.62 -2.63
C ILE A 25 -6.94 2.20 -3.17
N VAL A 26 -7.92 1.48 -2.63
CA VAL A 26 -8.47 0.25 -3.25
C VAL A 26 -9.82 0.59 -3.86
N TYR A 27 -10.01 0.32 -5.14
CA TYR A 27 -11.27 0.53 -5.84
C TYR A 27 -11.69 -0.68 -6.66
N MET A 28 -12.99 -0.76 -6.92
CA MET A 28 -13.63 -1.70 -7.85
C MET A 28 -14.45 -0.90 -8.87
N GLY A 29 -13.97 -0.84 -10.12
CA GLY A 29 -14.53 0.07 -11.12
C GLY A 29 -14.43 1.52 -10.68
N ILE A 30 -15.57 2.20 -10.54
CA ILE A 30 -15.66 3.60 -10.04
C ILE A 30 -15.83 3.69 -8.51
N LYS A 31 -16.03 2.56 -7.84
CA LYS A 31 -16.34 2.53 -6.40
C LYS A 31 -15.05 2.43 -5.60
N THR A 32 -14.78 3.44 -4.78
CA THR A 32 -13.76 3.34 -3.73
C THR A 32 -14.23 2.37 -2.65
N LEU A 33 -13.45 1.33 -2.40
CA LEU A 33 -13.71 0.35 -1.33
C LEU A 33 -12.97 0.74 -0.05
N TRP A 34 -11.74 1.24 -0.17
CA TRP A 34 -10.91 1.66 0.95
C TRP A 34 -9.90 2.74 0.54
N SER A 35 -9.47 3.55 1.50
CA SER A 35 -8.48 4.61 1.33
C SER A 35 -7.64 4.76 2.61
N SER A 36 -6.34 5.00 2.47
CA SER A 36 -5.45 5.32 3.60
C SER A 36 -5.75 6.67 4.24
N ASN A 37 -6.53 7.54 3.56
CA ASN A 37 -6.91 8.87 4.00
C ASN A 37 -5.69 9.76 4.28
N THR A 38 -4.77 9.76 3.33
CA THR A 38 -3.47 10.46 3.41
C THR A 38 -3.25 11.48 2.30
N SER A 39 -4.30 11.82 1.55
CA SER A 39 -4.29 12.92 0.60
C SER A 39 -3.66 14.18 1.20
N LYS A 40 -2.68 14.74 0.50
CA LYS A 40 -1.92 15.96 0.85
C LYS A 40 -1.12 15.88 2.15
N LYS A 41 -0.91 14.69 2.72
CA LYS A 41 -0.06 14.50 3.92
C LYS A 41 1.43 14.33 3.59
N GLY A 42 1.80 14.31 2.32
CA GLY A 42 3.16 14.23 1.81
C GLY A 42 3.22 14.59 0.32
N THR A 43 4.40 14.45 -0.28
CA THR A 43 4.60 14.63 -1.73
C THR A 43 5.47 13.51 -2.30
N ASN A 44 5.25 13.18 -3.57
CA ASN A 44 5.97 12.12 -4.32
C ASN A 44 6.06 10.80 -3.55
N CYS A 45 4.95 10.35 -2.97
CA CYS A 45 4.98 9.22 -2.06
C CYS A 45 5.21 7.88 -2.76
N ILE A 46 5.87 6.96 -2.06
CA ILE A 46 6.14 5.60 -2.53
C ILE A 46 5.61 4.59 -1.52
N LEU A 47 5.00 3.52 -2.02
CA LEU A 47 4.60 2.38 -1.19
C LEU A 47 5.73 1.35 -1.18
N ARG A 48 6.23 1.02 0.00
CA ARG A 48 7.33 0.07 0.21
C ARG A 48 6.93 -1.00 1.21
N LEU A 49 7.15 -2.26 0.84
CA LEU A 49 7.14 -3.38 1.79
C LEU A 49 8.55 -3.53 2.36
N GLN A 50 8.67 -3.43 3.67
CA GLN A 50 9.94 -3.55 4.41
C GLN A 50 10.25 -5.01 4.74
N GLU A 51 11.50 -5.30 5.09
CA GLU A 51 11.99 -6.66 5.39
C GLU A 51 11.39 -7.25 6.68
N ASP A 52 10.92 -6.40 7.59
CA ASP A 52 10.20 -6.77 8.81
C ASP A 52 8.72 -7.12 8.56
N GLY A 53 8.28 -7.03 7.29
CA GLY A 53 6.92 -7.32 6.85
C GLY A 53 5.96 -6.14 6.92
N ASN A 54 6.43 -4.94 7.27
CA ASN A 54 5.57 -3.76 7.30
C ASN A 54 5.43 -3.11 5.93
N LEU A 55 4.20 -2.84 5.54
CA LEU A 55 3.91 -2.03 4.36
C LEU A 55 3.77 -0.56 4.79
N VAL A 56 4.62 0.30 4.24
CA VAL A 56 4.71 1.72 4.60
C VAL A 56 4.61 2.59 3.36
N LEU A 57 3.80 3.64 3.48
CA LEU A 57 3.76 4.75 2.53
C LEU A 57 4.72 5.84 3.02
N TYR A 58 5.78 6.07 2.25
CA TYR A 58 6.77 7.11 2.53
C TYR A 58 6.55 8.32 1.64
N SER A 59 6.76 9.52 2.18
CA SER A 59 6.95 10.75 1.42
C SER A 59 8.40 10.84 0.89
N TYR A 60 8.66 11.76 -0.04
CA TYR A 60 9.98 11.94 -0.67
C TYR A 60 11.14 12.16 0.31
N ASP A 61 10.85 12.77 1.47
CA ASP A 61 11.76 13.05 2.57
C ASP A 61 11.99 11.83 3.48
N SER A 62 11.57 10.64 3.05
CA SER A 62 11.61 9.38 3.82
C SER A 62 10.77 9.42 5.10
N LYS A 63 9.85 10.37 5.22
CA LYS A 63 8.90 10.43 6.33
C LYS A 63 7.76 9.43 6.12
N PRO A 64 7.45 8.56 7.09
CA PRO A 64 6.29 7.67 7.00
C PRO A 64 5.00 8.49 7.09
N VAL A 65 4.11 8.31 6.11
CA VAL A 65 2.80 8.96 6.02
C VAL A 65 1.69 8.01 6.50
N TRP A 66 1.85 6.72 6.24
CA TRP A 66 0.96 5.65 6.70
C TRP A 66 1.68 4.31 6.76
N THR A 67 1.21 3.40 7.61
CA THR A 67 1.81 2.10 7.87
C THR A 67 0.73 1.09 8.26
N THR A 68 0.93 -0.18 7.87
CA THR A 68 0.06 -1.29 8.32
C THR A 68 0.27 -1.68 9.78
N ASN A 69 1.41 -1.32 10.37
CA ASN A 69 1.83 -1.74 11.72
C ASN A 69 1.86 -3.27 11.88
N THR A 70 2.32 -3.97 10.84
CA THR A 70 2.43 -5.44 10.80
C THR A 70 3.88 -5.93 10.89
N TYR A 71 4.80 -5.02 11.19
CA TYR A 71 6.21 -5.35 11.43
C TYR A 71 6.33 -6.36 12.57
N CYS A 72 7.26 -7.29 12.42
CA CYS A 72 7.70 -8.12 13.53
C CYS A 72 8.68 -7.36 14.44
N THR A 73 8.74 -7.75 15.71
CA THR A 73 9.47 -7.02 16.76
C THR A 73 10.66 -7.77 17.34
N SER A 74 10.94 -8.99 16.86
CA SER A 74 12.10 -9.77 17.31
C SER A 74 13.42 -9.16 16.85
N TYR A 75 14.50 -9.46 17.56
CA TYR A 75 15.84 -9.06 17.15
C TYR A 75 16.20 -9.65 15.77
N ASN A 76 16.78 -8.84 14.88
CA ASN A 76 17.08 -9.20 13.47
C ASN A 76 15.87 -9.83 12.75
N CYS A 77 14.69 -9.22 12.89
CA CYS A 77 13.50 -9.82 12.30
C CYS A 77 13.43 -9.64 10.78
N TYR A 78 13.30 -10.77 10.10
CA TYR A 78 12.95 -10.85 8.69
C TYR A 78 11.64 -11.61 8.57
N LYS A 79 10.65 -11.01 7.91
CA LYS A 79 9.36 -11.62 7.65
C LYS A 79 9.11 -11.62 6.15
N ALA A 80 9.26 -12.80 5.54
CA ALA A 80 8.94 -13.00 4.13
C ALA A 80 7.46 -12.67 3.90
N THR A 81 7.21 -11.48 3.40
CA THR A 81 5.86 -10.91 3.23
C THR A 81 5.68 -10.51 1.78
N TYR A 82 4.48 -10.68 1.24
CA TYR A 82 4.13 -10.13 -0.08
C TYR A 82 2.70 -9.60 -0.11
N LEU A 83 2.50 -8.58 -0.94
CA LEU A 83 1.22 -7.88 -1.07
C LEU A 83 0.43 -8.45 -2.25
N VAL A 84 -0.81 -8.87 -1.99
CA VAL A 84 -1.72 -9.41 -3.00
C VAL A 84 -3.03 -8.66 -2.98
N ILE A 85 -3.51 -8.26 -4.15
CA ILE A 85 -4.90 -7.85 -4.34
C ILE A 85 -5.68 -9.04 -4.90
N GLN A 86 -6.64 -9.51 -4.12
CA GLN A 86 -7.39 -10.72 -4.39
C GLN A 86 -8.63 -10.42 -5.25
N ASN A 87 -9.18 -11.47 -5.86
CA ASN A 87 -10.34 -11.37 -6.76
C ASN A 87 -11.66 -11.00 -6.06
N ASP A 88 -11.71 -11.14 -4.75
CA ASP A 88 -12.80 -10.72 -3.87
C ASP A 88 -12.66 -9.26 -3.38
N CYS A 89 -11.68 -8.53 -3.92
CA CYS A 89 -11.36 -7.14 -3.61
C CYS A 89 -10.71 -6.90 -2.25
N ASN A 90 -10.19 -7.94 -1.61
CA ASN A 90 -9.33 -7.79 -0.44
C ASN A 90 -7.89 -7.43 -0.84
N LEU A 91 -7.25 -6.60 -0.02
CA LEU A 91 -5.81 -6.34 -0.07
C LEU A 91 -5.17 -7.04 1.10
N VAL A 92 -4.32 -8.04 0.84
CA VAL A 92 -3.79 -8.95 1.86
C VAL A 92 -2.27 -8.95 1.84
N LEU A 93 -1.69 -8.91 3.04
CA LEU A 93 -0.29 -9.26 3.28
C LEU A 93 -0.23 -10.72 3.70
N TYR A 94 0.47 -11.54 2.92
CA TYR A 94 0.80 -12.93 3.25
C TYR A 94 2.20 -13.02 3.82
#